data_AF-A0A7C2AD75-F1
#
_entry.id   AF-A0A7C2AD75-F1
#
_cell.length_a   1.000
_cell.length_b   1.000
_cell.length_c   1.000
_cell.angle_alpha   90.00
_cell.angle_beta   90.00
_cell.angle_gamma   90.00
#
_symmetry.space_group_name_H-M   'P 1'
#
loop_
_entity.id
_entity.type
_entity.pdbx_description
1 polymer ?
#
loop_
_entity_poly.entity_id
_entity_poly.type
_entity_poly.pdbx_seq_one_letter_code
_entity_poly.pdbx_strand_id
1 'polypeptide(L)'
;MTLTLSKGQIAPILKSSKEYMLFDCSCGCKSVSKRWRNFANGITKTCGNRNLLSKEYFAKTKFGKLRMKNPEAYCKGSTKKVEWICDCGKETISKIYSVTSEHTRSCRNCNLLSKEYFEKTKFGKLRMKNPEAYHKNSTKKVEWVCDCGKETIVQIYNVTSEHTRSCGNCNFLSKKYFEKTKFGKLRMKNPEAYTKGSGKKVEWVCDCGKEKLISIHNVTNGNTVSCGNCNLLSKEYFTETKFGKLRMKNPEAYHKNSDKKTEWICDCGKEKLVRISSITRGESRTCGTCRKQYEDWYSENEDYLRKLKCPISPGSIPSGSIQVLETITNTRKPFKAICQSCDNTYYPCWDSIRRGTSLTCGCYHSRITKGQLKLKSIMESFGLKVELEHLVNGLKYD
;
A
#
# COMPACT_ATOMS: atom_id res chain seq x y z
N MET A 1 43.24 -65.95 20.81
CA MET A 1 43.09 -64.97 21.91
C MET A 1 42.51 -65.70 23.11
N THR A 2 43.15 -65.62 24.27
CA THR A 2 42.86 -66.38 25.48
C THR A 2 42.65 -65.40 26.64
N LEU A 3 41.70 -65.71 27.52
CA LEU A 3 41.49 -64.98 28.77
C LEU A 3 42.30 -65.60 29.90
N THR A 4 42.96 -64.76 30.69
CA THR A 4 43.66 -65.10 31.92
C THR A 4 43.10 -64.23 33.05
N LEU A 5 42.95 -64.75 34.27
CA LEU A 5 42.52 -63.90 35.40
C LEU A 5 43.47 -62.69 35.54
N SER A 6 42.91 -61.50 35.71
CA SER A 6 43.71 -60.30 35.96
C SER A 6 44.49 -60.45 37.27
N LYS A 7 45.70 -59.88 37.33
CA LYS A 7 46.58 -59.96 38.51
C LYS A 7 45.85 -59.50 39.79
N GLY A 8 45.90 -60.30 40.84
CA GLY A 8 45.26 -60.01 42.15
C GLY A 8 43.82 -60.51 42.30
N GLN A 9 43.24 -61.15 41.29
CA GLN A 9 41.92 -61.79 41.41
C GLN A 9 42.06 -63.21 41.99
N ILE A 10 41.20 -63.57 42.94
CA ILE A 10 41.10 -64.92 43.52
C ILE A 10 39.96 -65.67 42.82
N ALA A 11 40.27 -66.80 42.19
CA ALA A 11 39.27 -67.60 41.47
C ALA A 11 38.22 -68.21 42.44
N PRO A 12 36.91 -68.11 42.14
CA PRO A 12 35.88 -68.77 42.94
C PRO A 12 36.05 -70.31 42.96
N ILE A 13 35.90 -70.91 44.15
CA ILE A 13 36.09 -72.36 44.36
C ILE A 13 35.06 -73.17 43.55
N LEU A 14 33.81 -72.71 43.48
CA LEU A 14 32.74 -73.39 42.76
C LEU A 14 32.69 -72.95 41.28
N LYS A 15 32.80 -73.92 40.36
CA LYS A 15 32.63 -73.68 38.91
C LYS A 15 31.25 -73.12 38.54
N SER A 16 30.23 -73.33 39.37
CA SER A 16 28.87 -72.80 39.16
C SER A 16 28.69 -71.33 39.57
N SER A 17 29.70 -70.67 40.15
CA SER A 17 29.59 -69.28 40.63
C SER A 17 29.17 -68.32 39.52
N LYS A 18 28.15 -67.50 39.83
CA LYS A 18 27.62 -66.46 38.93
C LYS A 18 28.38 -65.14 39.03
N GLU A 19 29.40 -65.07 39.89
CA GLU A 19 30.21 -63.87 40.10
C GLU A 19 30.90 -63.40 38.82
N TYR A 20 31.11 -62.09 38.74
CA TYR A 20 31.86 -61.48 37.65
C TYR A 20 33.31 -61.30 38.07
N MET A 21 34.21 -61.90 37.30
CA MET A 21 35.66 -61.79 37.48
C MET A 21 36.25 -60.95 36.34
N LEU A 22 37.37 -60.29 36.63
CA LEU A 22 38.15 -59.51 35.67
C LEU A 22 39.23 -60.39 35.05
N PHE A 23 39.30 -60.37 33.73
CA PHE A 23 40.25 -61.14 32.94
C PHE A 23 41.06 -60.23 32.01
N ASP A 24 42.34 -60.52 31.88
CA ASP A 24 43.19 -59.97 30.83
C ASP A 24 43.16 -60.90 29.61
N CYS A 25 43.07 -60.31 28.43
CA CYS A 25 43.04 -61.02 27.16
C CYS A 25 44.40 -60.92 26.48
N SER A 26 44.86 -62.00 25.83
CA SER A 26 46.07 -61.93 24.98
C SER A 26 45.92 -61.01 23.75
N CYS A 27 44.73 -60.49 23.49
CA CYS A 27 44.48 -59.39 22.56
C CYS A 27 44.81 -58.00 23.13
N GLY A 28 45.36 -57.94 24.36
CA GLY A 28 45.72 -56.73 25.09
C GLY A 28 44.57 -56.00 25.78
N CYS A 29 43.33 -56.49 25.68
CA CYS A 29 42.22 -56.02 26.50
C CYS A 29 42.43 -56.43 27.97
N LYS A 30 42.65 -55.44 28.84
CA LYS A 30 42.78 -55.65 30.29
C LYS A 30 41.45 -55.49 31.01
N SER A 31 41.31 -56.16 32.16
CA SER A 31 40.15 -56.00 33.07
C SER A 31 38.79 -56.25 32.41
N VAL A 32 38.70 -57.27 31.57
CA VAL A 32 37.46 -57.69 30.91
C VAL A 32 36.59 -58.44 31.91
N SER A 33 35.44 -57.87 32.28
CA SER A 33 34.49 -58.52 33.18
C SER A 33 33.72 -59.66 32.50
N LYS A 34 33.85 -60.88 33.01
CA LYS A 34 33.11 -62.07 32.56
C LYS A 34 32.60 -62.87 33.75
N ARG A 35 31.46 -63.57 33.58
CA ARG A 35 30.94 -64.48 34.61
C ARG A 35 31.86 -65.69 34.77
N TRP A 36 32.24 -66.00 36.01
CA TRP A 36 33.13 -67.12 36.34
C TRP A 36 32.63 -68.44 35.76
N ARG A 37 31.36 -68.82 36.01
CA ARG A 37 30.79 -70.06 35.46
C ARG A 37 30.92 -70.20 33.94
N ASN A 38 30.87 -69.09 33.19
CA ASN A 38 30.96 -69.15 31.73
C ASN A 38 32.41 -69.37 31.28
N PHE A 39 33.38 -68.83 32.01
CA PHE A 39 34.80 -69.09 31.78
C PHE A 39 35.18 -70.52 32.22
N ALA A 40 34.81 -70.91 33.44
CA ALA A 40 35.13 -72.21 34.04
C ALA A 40 34.52 -73.40 33.27
N ASN A 41 33.34 -73.23 32.66
CA ASN A 41 32.72 -74.24 31.80
C ASN A 41 33.17 -74.15 30.32
N GLY A 42 34.17 -73.33 30.01
CA GLY A 42 34.73 -73.21 28.65
C GLY A 42 33.82 -72.53 27.63
N ILE A 43 32.69 -71.94 28.04
CA ILE A 43 31.75 -71.22 27.17
C ILE A 43 32.37 -69.89 26.69
N THR A 44 33.11 -69.20 27.56
CA THR A 44 33.78 -67.94 27.24
C THR A 44 35.29 -68.11 27.27
N LYS A 45 35.91 -68.27 26.10
CA LYS A 45 37.37 -68.45 25.96
C LYS A 45 38.13 -67.19 25.53
N THR A 46 37.40 -66.18 25.05
CA THR A 46 37.95 -64.93 24.53
C THR A 46 37.23 -63.74 25.16
N CYS A 47 37.83 -62.55 25.12
CA CYS A 47 37.16 -61.34 25.62
C CYS A 47 35.91 -60.97 24.80
N GLY A 48 35.69 -61.57 23.62
CA GLY A 48 34.63 -61.21 22.68
C GLY A 48 34.87 -59.91 21.93
N ASN A 49 35.96 -59.19 22.20
CA ASN A 49 36.33 -57.93 21.56
C ASN A 49 37.62 -58.10 20.77
N ARG A 50 37.51 -58.27 19.44
CA ARG A 50 38.66 -58.47 18.54
C ARG A 50 39.51 -57.21 18.29
N ASN A 51 39.14 -56.05 18.82
CA ASN A 51 39.65 -54.76 18.36
C ASN A 51 40.15 -53.89 19.52
N LEU A 52 41.33 -54.22 20.07
CA LEU A 52 42.10 -53.27 20.88
C LEU A 52 42.61 -52.17 19.95
N LEU A 53 42.29 -50.92 20.28
CA LEU A 53 42.74 -49.75 19.55
C LEU A 53 43.91 -49.13 20.30
N SER A 54 45.04 -48.94 19.60
CA SER A 54 46.28 -48.46 20.21
C SER A 54 46.21 -46.99 20.61
N LYS A 55 47.14 -46.56 21.48
CA LYS A 55 47.33 -45.13 21.80
C LYS A 55 47.54 -44.29 20.54
N GLU A 56 48.36 -44.78 19.60
CA GLU A 56 48.62 -44.08 18.34
C GLU A 56 47.36 -43.94 17.47
N TYR A 57 46.51 -44.98 17.44
CA TYR A 57 45.23 -44.91 16.76
C TYR A 57 44.39 -43.77 17.34
N PHE A 58 44.19 -43.73 18.66
CA PHE A 58 43.40 -42.66 19.28
C PHE A 58 44.03 -41.26 19.20
N ALA A 59 45.36 -41.15 19.12
CA ALA A 59 46.04 -39.89 18.92
C ALA A 59 45.82 -39.31 17.51
N LYS A 60 45.76 -40.18 16.49
CA LYS A 60 45.62 -39.78 15.08
C LYS A 60 44.15 -39.71 14.64
N THR A 61 43.29 -40.55 15.21
CA THR A 61 41.90 -40.69 14.79
C THR A 61 41.00 -39.62 15.39
N LYS A 62 40.17 -39.04 14.52
CA LYS A 62 39.09 -38.12 14.87
C LYS A 62 37.75 -38.82 14.66
N PHE A 63 36.86 -38.73 15.65
CA PHE A 63 35.54 -39.37 15.63
C PHE A 63 34.45 -38.29 15.51
N GLY A 64 33.92 -38.11 14.31
CA GLY A 64 33.08 -36.93 14.03
C GLY A 64 33.86 -35.65 14.24
N LYS A 65 33.45 -34.83 15.22
CA LYS A 65 34.15 -33.60 15.66
C LYS A 65 35.04 -33.79 16.89
N LEU A 66 35.20 -35.02 17.41
CA LEU A 66 35.87 -35.30 18.68
C LEU A 66 37.26 -35.90 18.48
N ARG A 67 38.21 -35.46 19.30
CA ARG A 67 39.54 -36.08 19.49
C ARG A 67 39.74 -36.45 20.96
N MET A 68 40.41 -37.56 21.25
CA MET A 68 40.69 -37.93 22.64
C MET A 68 41.74 -36.96 23.20
N LYS A 69 41.46 -36.37 24.37
CA LYS A 69 42.35 -35.37 24.97
C LYS A 69 43.69 -35.98 25.37
N ASN A 70 43.63 -37.12 26.04
CA ASN A 70 44.79 -37.88 26.50
C ASN A 70 44.75 -39.30 25.91
N PRO A 71 45.37 -39.54 24.75
CA PRO A 71 45.32 -40.84 24.08
C PRO A 71 45.94 -41.98 24.90
N GLU A 72 45.17 -43.05 25.07
CA GLU A 72 45.57 -44.32 25.67
C GLU A 72 44.97 -45.50 24.87
N ALA A 73 45.47 -46.72 25.09
CA ALA A 73 44.93 -47.90 24.44
C ALA A 73 43.61 -48.34 25.10
N TYR A 74 42.57 -48.52 24.28
CA TYR A 74 41.25 -48.96 24.74
C TYR A 74 40.62 -49.98 23.80
N CYS A 75 39.86 -50.91 24.36
CA CYS A 75 39.04 -51.80 23.56
C CYS A 75 37.84 -51.02 23.00
N LYS A 76 37.51 -51.23 21.71
CA LYS A 76 36.40 -50.52 21.02
C LYS A 76 35.07 -50.55 21.81
N GLY A 77 34.73 -51.68 22.44
CA GLY A 77 33.51 -51.82 23.25
C GLY A 77 33.60 -51.31 24.70
N SER A 78 34.65 -50.57 25.08
CA SER A 78 34.86 -50.13 26.46
C SER A 78 33.80 -49.14 26.94
N THR A 79 33.28 -49.34 28.15
CA THR A 79 32.33 -48.44 28.81
C THR A 79 33.02 -47.34 29.63
N LYS A 80 34.36 -47.33 29.70
CA LYS A 80 35.13 -46.31 30.41
C LYS A 80 34.84 -44.92 29.84
N LYS A 81 34.63 -43.94 30.72
CA LYS A 81 34.47 -42.53 30.35
C LYS A 81 35.85 -41.87 30.31
N VAL A 82 36.13 -41.14 29.24
CA VAL A 82 37.37 -40.36 29.08
C VAL A 82 37.04 -38.98 28.51
N GLU A 83 38.02 -38.08 28.55
CA GLU A 83 37.91 -36.71 28.04
C GLU A 83 38.16 -36.64 26.53
N TRP A 84 37.33 -35.85 25.86
CA TRP A 84 37.40 -35.58 24.43
C TRP A 84 37.31 -34.08 24.17
N ILE A 85 38.01 -33.61 23.15
CA ILE A 85 37.98 -32.22 22.68
C ILE A 85 37.14 -32.15 21.39
N CYS A 86 36.10 -31.31 21.32
CA CYS A 86 35.39 -30.99 20.06
C CYS A 86 36.23 -30.01 19.23
N ASP A 87 36.06 -30.03 17.91
CA ASP A 87 36.58 -28.99 17.00
C ASP A 87 36.24 -27.55 17.44
N CYS A 88 35.17 -27.36 18.21
CA CYS A 88 34.81 -26.04 18.78
C CYS A 88 35.63 -25.66 20.03
N GLY A 89 36.70 -26.40 20.36
CA GLY A 89 37.57 -26.18 21.52
C GLY A 89 37.00 -26.60 22.88
N LYS A 90 35.73 -27.03 22.95
CA LYS A 90 35.09 -27.43 24.21
C LYS A 90 35.33 -28.91 24.52
N GLU A 91 35.58 -29.19 25.79
CA GLU A 91 35.81 -30.54 26.32
C GLU A 91 34.50 -31.26 26.67
N THR A 92 34.50 -32.58 26.59
CA THR A 92 33.38 -33.43 27.00
C THR A 92 33.86 -34.77 27.53
N ILE A 93 33.12 -35.34 28.49
CA ILE A 93 33.37 -36.66 29.04
C ILE A 93 32.39 -37.65 28.41
N SER A 94 32.90 -38.65 27.69
CA SER A 94 32.06 -39.64 26.98
C SER A 94 32.66 -41.04 27.04
N LYS A 95 31.80 -42.07 26.97
CA LYS A 95 32.22 -43.48 26.98
C LYS A 95 32.96 -43.81 25.68
N ILE A 96 34.04 -44.60 25.76
CA ILE A 96 34.83 -45.02 24.59
C ILE A 96 33.94 -45.66 23.50
N TYR A 97 33.08 -46.61 23.86
CA TYR A 97 32.22 -47.26 22.87
C TYR A 97 31.28 -46.27 22.19
N SER A 98 30.71 -45.30 22.91
CA SER A 98 29.74 -44.37 22.34
C SER A 98 30.36 -43.45 21.28
N VAL A 99 31.65 -43.13 21.41
CA VAL A 99 32.38 -42.34 20.42
C VAL A 99 32.90 -43.21 19.27
N THR A 100 33.47 -44.39 19.58
CA THR A 100 34.02 -45.32 18.56
C THR A 100 32.96 -46.07 17.75
N SER A 101 31.71 -46.13 18.21
CA SER A 101 30.55 -46.63 17.46
C SER A 101 29.70 -45.51 16.86
N GLU A 102 30.22 -44.28 16.84
CA GLU A 102 29.60 -43.09 16.24
C GLU A 102 28.26 -42.62 16.85
N HIS A 103 27.83 -43.13 18.00
CA HIS A 103 26.66 -42.59 18.70
C HIS A 103 26.89 -41.17 19.26
N THR A 104 28.13 -40.80 19.55
CA THR A 104 28.52 -39.47 20.03
C THR A 104 29.59 -38.88 19.10
N ARG A 105 29.20 -37.91 18.29
CA ARG A 105 30.04 -37.32 17.22
C ARG A 105 30.46 -35.87 17.48
N SER A 106 30.09 -35.27 18.62
CA SER A 106 30.45 -33.89 19.01
C SER A 106 30.29 -33.67 20.52
N CYS A 107 30.78 -32.56 21.07
CA CYS A 107 30.65 -32.28 22.52
C CYS A 107 29.25 -31.82 22.95
N ARG A 108 28.24 -31.88 22.06
CA ARG A 108 26.86 -31.36 22.23
C ARG A 108 26.76 -29.83 22.42
N ASN A 109 27.85 -29.18 22.83
CA ASN A 109 27.97 -27.73 22.99
C ASN A 109 28.45 -27.00 21.73
N CYS A 110 28.74 -27.70 20.63
CA CYS A 110 29.20 -27.09 19.39
C CYS A 110 28.05 -26.31 18.65
N ASN A 111 26.80 -26.37 19.17
CA ASN A 111 25.62 -25.60 18.67
C ASN A 111 25.08 -24.58 19.69
N LEU A 112 25.77 -24.34 20.80
CA LEU A 112 25.36 -23.36 21.81
C LEU A 112 25.82 -21.97 21.36
N LEU A 113 24.87 -21.08 21.09
CA LEU A 113 25.08 -19.68 20.75
C LEU A 113 25.10 -18.86 22.04
N SER A 114 26.08 -17.95 22.17
CA SER A 114 26.26 -17.15 23.39
C SER A 114 25.23 -16.01 23.48
N LYS A 115 25.08 -15.44 24.68
CA LYS A 115 24.33 -14.19 24.89
C LYS A 115 24.83 -13.07 23.98
N GLU A 116 26.15 -12.85 23.93
CA GLU A 116 26.78 -11.81 23.09
C GLU A 116 26.47 -12.00 21.59
N TYR A 117 26.41 -13.26 21.13
CA TYR A 117 25.99 -13.55 19.76
C TYR A 117 24.57 -13.06 19.49
N PHE A 118 23.60 -13.33 20.38
CA PHE A 118 22.22 -12.88 20.20
C PHE A 118 22.03 -11.37 20.40
N GLU A 119 22.86 -10.69 21.19
CA GLU A 119 22.85 -9.22 21.31
C GLU A 119 23.24 -8.54 19.99
N LYS A 120 24.28 -9.06 19.33
CA LYS A 120 24.82 -8.47 18.10
C LYS A 120 24.05 -8.91 16.86
N THR A 121 23.52 -10.13 16.88
CA THR A 121 22.93 -10.76 15.68
C THR A 121 21.48 -10.33 15.47
N LYS A 122 21.17 -10.00 14.22
CA LYS A 122 19.81 -9.74 13.74
C LYS A 122 19.43 -10.82 12.73
N PHE A 123 18.23 -11.38 12.85
CA PHE A 123 17.72 -12.45 12.01
C PHE A 123 16.59 -11.91 11.13
N GLY A 124 16.88 -11.61 9.87
CA GLY A 124 15.94 -10.88 9.02
C GLY A 124 15.65 -9.51 9.61
N LYS A 125 14.40 -9.28 10.07
CA LYS A 125 13.94 -8.07 10.76
C LYS A 125 13.88 -8.22 12.29
N LEU A 126 14.30 -9.35 12.85
CA LEU A 126 14.11 -9.69 14.27
C LEU A 126 15.40 -9.57 15.08
N ARG A 127 15.30 -9.02 16.30
CA ARG A 127 16.34 -9.07 17.34
C ARG A 127 15.76 -9.74 18.60
N MET A 128 16.57 -10.50 19.32
CA MET A 128 16.13 -11.11 20.59
C MET A 128 15.96 -9.99 21.62
N LYS A 129 14.81 -9.93 22.29
CA LYS A 129 14.50 -8.85 23.24
C LYS A 129 15.36 -8.93 24.50
N ASN A 130 15.46 -10.14 25.07
CA ASN A 130 16.28 -10.44 26.24
C ASN A 130 17.30 -11.54 25.88
N PRO A 131 18.50 -11.17 25.40
CA PRO A 131 19.51 -12.13 24.96
C PRO A 131 20.04 -13.03 26.07
N GLU A 132 20.03 -14.34 25.82
CA GLU A 132 20.62 -15.39 26.66
C GLU A 132 21.30 -16.45 25.78
N ALA A 133 22.06 -17.36 26.40
CA ALA A 133 22.68 -18.45 25.65
C ALA A 133 21.66 -19.55 25.31
N TYR A 134 21.61 -19.94 24.03
CA TYR A 134 20.69 -20.96 23.55
C TYR A 134 21.31 -21.87 22.50
N HIS A 135 20.90 -23.13 22.47
CA HIS A 135 21.23 -24.00 21.36
C HIS A 135 20.48 -23.55 20.10
N LYS A 136 21.17 -23.55 18.94
CA LYS A 136 20.58 -23.20 17.63
C LYS A 136 19.28 -23.97 17.35
N ASN A 137 19.20 -25.24 17.75
CA ASN A 137 18.03 -26.09 17.52
C ASN A 137 17.02 -26.08 18.69
N SER A 138 17.08 -25.07 19.57
CA SER A 138 16.18 -24.98 20.72
C SER A 138 14.74 -24.71 20.29
N THR A 139 13.81 -25.49 20.83
CA THR A 139 12.36 -25.33 20.65
C THR A 139 11.74 -24.35 21.65
N LYS A 140 12.53 -23.76 22.57
CA LYS A 140 12.06 -22.76 23.53
C LYS A 140 11.58 -21.52 22.78
N LYS A 141 10.38 -21.05 23.13
CA LYS A 141 9.81 -19.79 22.64
C LYS A 141 10.35 -18.62 23.48
N VAL A 142 10.81 -17.58 22.81
CA VAL A 142 11.34 -16.36 23.45
C VAL A 142 10.81 -15.13 22.70
N GLU A 143 10.94 -13.96 23.33
CA GLU A 143 10.50 -12.68 22.77
C GLU A 143 11.52 -12.10 21.78
N TRP A 144 11.01 -11.65 20.64
CA TRP A 144 11.77 -10.99 19.58
C TRP A 144 11.13 -9.66 19.21
N VAL A 145 11.94 -8.66 18.88
CA VAL A 145 11.50 -7.34 18.41
C VAL A 145 11.71 -7.23 16.90
N CYS A 146 10.66 -6.94 16.11
CA CYS A 146 10.78 -6.59 14.68
C CYS A 146 11.30 -5.15 14.55
N ASP A 147 11.97 -4.84 13.44
CA ASP A 147 12.32 -3.46 13.05
C ASP A 147 11.13 -2.48 13.08
N CYS A 148 9.90 -2.97 12.95
CA CYS A 148 8.69 -2.14 13.09
C CYS A 148 8.31 -1.82 14.54
N GLY A 149 9.12 -2.21 15.54
CA GLY A 149 8.89 -2.02 16.97
C GLY A 149 7.95 -3.03 17.62
N LYS A 150 7.30 -3.92 16.85
CA LYS A 150 6.39 -4.93 17.40
C LYS A 150 7.13 -6.18 17.86
N GLU A 151 6.63 -6.74 18.96
CA GLU A 151 7.16 -7.95 19.57
C GLU A 151 6.46 -9.21 19.04
N THR A 152 7.16 -10.34 19.07
CA THR A 152 6.61 -11.66 18.74
C THR A 152 7.26 -12.75 19.58
N ILE A 153 6.52 -13.81 19.88
CA ILE A 153 7.00 -14.96 20.65
C ILE A 153 7.18 -16.14 19.71
N VAL A 154 8.44 -16.48 19.39
CA VAL A 154 8.79 -17.50 18.39
C VAL A 154 9.90 -18.40 18.93
N GLN A 155 9.90 -19.66 18.48
CA GLN A 155 10.94 -20.62 18.82
C GLN A 155 12.31 -20.16 18.28
N ILE A 156 13.37 -20.37 19.07
CA ILE A 156 14.75 -20.00 18.69
C ILE A 156 15.18 -20.71 17.41
N TYR A 157 14.87 -22.00 17.26
CA TYR A 157 15.16 -22.74 16.04
C TYR A 157 14.59 -22.06 14.80
N ASN A 158 13.31 -21.70 14.80
CA ASN A 158 12.65 -21.10 13.63
C ASN A 158 13.29 -19.76 13.21
N VAL A 159 13.82 -18.99 14.16
CA VAL A 159 14.50 -17.72 13.86
C VAL A 159 15.95 -17.95 13.40
N THR A 160 16.68 -18.83 14.08
CA THR A 160 18.10 -19.13 13.75
C THR A 160 18.29 -20.02 12.52
N SER A 161 17.23 -20.70 12.06
CA SER A 161 17.16 -21.44 10.80
C SER A 161 16.45 -20.66 9.69
N GLU A 162 16.14 -19.38 9.92
CA GLU A 162 15.53 -18.44 8.97
C GLU A 162 14.09 -18.77 8.52
N HIS A 163 13.40 -19.74 9.13
CA HIS A 163 11.98 -19.96 8.87
C HIS A 163 11.10 -18.77 9.30
N THR A 164 11.53 -17.98 10.29
CA THR A 164 10.85 -16.76 10.72
C THR A 164 11.78 -15.56 10.63
N ARG A 165 11.50 -14.64 9.70
CA ARG A 165 12.35 -13.47 9.38
C ARG A 165 11.74 -12.12 9.77
N SER A 166 10.52 -12.10 10.34
CA SER A 166 9.82 -10.89 10.77
C SER A 166 8.75 -11.22 11.82
N CYS A 167 8.13 -10.22 12.47
CA CYS A 167 7.07 -10.50 13.44
C CYS A 167 5.72 -10.88 12.81
N GLY A 168 5.62 -10.98 11.48
CA GLY A 168 4.36 -11.26 10.77
C GLY A 168 3.38 -10.06 10.73
N ASN A 169 3.55 -9.09 11.64
CA ASN A 169 2.67 -7.92 11.78
C ASN A 169 3.31 -6.60 11.32
N CYS A 170 4.48 -6.65 10.67
CA CYS A 170 5.18 -5.43 10.25
C CYS A 170 4.40 -4.64 9.16
N ASN A 171 3.33 -5.21 8.56
CA ASN A 171 2.39 -4.55 7.64
C ASN A 171 1.01 -4.22 8.25
N PHE A 172 0.82 -4.45 9.55
CA PHE A 172 -0.46 -4.23 10.21
C PHE A 172 -0.60 -2.76 10.65
N LEU A 173 -1.56 -2.07 10.06
CA LEU A 173 -1.89 -0.66 10.26
C LEU A 173 -3.05 -0.58 11.28
N SER A 174 -2.89 0.27 12.29
CA SER A 174 -3.86 0.39 13.40
C SER A 174 -5.09 1.18 12.99
N LYS A 175 -6.17 1.05 13.77
CA LYS A 175 -7.37 1.90 13.66
C LYS A 175 -7.01 3.40 13.67
N LYS A 176 -6.20 3.83 14.64
CA LYS A 176 -5.71 5.22 14.79
C LYS A 176 -4.95 5.72 13.56
N TYR A 177 -4.22 4.84 12.87
CA TYR A 177 -3.58 5.18 11.61
C TYR A 177 -4.62 5.51 10.54
N PHE A 178 -5.63 4.66 10.33
CA PHE A 178 -6.68 4.91 9.34
C PHE A 178 -7.60 6.08 9.68
N GLU A 179 -7.84 6.39 10.96
CA GLU A 179 -8.58 7.59 11.38
C GLU A 179 -7.89 8.89 10.94
N LYS A 180 -6.57 8.94 11.08
CA LYS A 180 -5.77 10.15 10.78
C LYS A 180 -5.35 10.22 9.32
N THR A 181 -5.21 9.09 8.66
CA THR A 181 -4.62 9.01 7.33
C THR A 181 -5.67 9.22 6.24
N LYS A 182 -5.32 10.09 5.30
CA LYS A 182 -6.05 10.31 4.05
C LYS A 182 -5.20 9.79 2.90
N PHE A 183 -5.84 9.09 1.95
CA PHE A 183 -5.17 8.50 0.79
C PHE A 183 -5.67 9.20 -0.48
N GLY A 184 -4.88 10.13 -1.00
CA GLY A 184 -5.36 11.04 -2.05
C GLY A 184 -6.56 11.84 -1.55
N LYS A 185 -7.75 11.59 -2.11
CA LYS A 185 -9.04 12.20 -1.72
C LYS A 185 -9.90 11.29 -0.83
N LEU A 186 -9.41 10.12 -0.43
CA LEU A 186 -10.19 9.09 0.27
C LEU A 186 -9.85 9.02 1.76
N ARG A 187 -10.88 8.87 2.59
CA ARG A 187 -10.78 8.50 4.02
C ARG A 187 -11.59 7.24 4.28
N MET A 188 -11.14 6.39 5.19
CA MET A 188 -11.91 5.20 5.58
C MET A 188 -13.12 5.64 6.41
N LYS A 189 -14.32 5.21 6.03
CA LYS A 189 -15.56 5.65 6.69
C LYS A 189 -15.65 5.15 8.12
N ASN A 190 -15.39 3.85 8.30
CA ASN A 190 -15.37 3.17 9.59
C ASN A 190 -13.97 2.58 9.82
N PRO A 191 -13.04 3.35 10.41
CA PRO A 191 -11.68 2.89 10.63
C PRO A 191 -11.59 1.66 11.52
N GLU A 192 -10.85 0.65 11.04
CA GLU A 192 -10.45 -0.54 11.79
C GLU A 192 -8.99 -0.86 11.48
N ALA A 193 -8.43 -1.83 12.20
CA ALA A 193 -7.06 -2.25 11.95
C ALA A 193 -6.99 -3.27 10.81
N TYR A 194 -6.08 -3.05 9.86
CA TYR A 194 -5.92 -3.89 8.67
C TYR A 194 -4.46 -4.05 8.29
N THR A 195 -4.13 -5.15 7.65
CA THR A 195 -2.84 -5.28 6.97
C THR A 195 -2.85 -4.46 5.67
N LYS A 196 -1.74 -3.76 5.38
CA LYS A 196 -1.58 -2.95 4.15
C LYS A 196 -1.92 -3.75 2.89
N GLY A 197 -1.50 -5.01 2.81
CA GLY A 197 -1.77 -5.90 1.68
C GLY A 197 -3.16 -6.55 1.66
N SER A 198 -4.10 -6.15 2.53
CA SER A 198 -5.38 -6.83 2.64
C SER A 198 -6.25 -6.68 1.38
N GLY A 199 -6.81 -7.80 0.92
CA GLY A 199 -7.82 -7.86 -0.14
C GLY A 199 -9.20 -7.37 0.27
N LYS A 200 -9.47 -7.24 1.59
CA LYS A 200 -10.79 -6.88 2.13
C LYS A 200 -11.24 -5.54 1.55
N LYS A 201 -12.49 -5.48 1.07
CA LYS A 201 -13.13 -4.24 0.65
C LYS A 201 -13.84 -3.59 1.83
N VAL A 202 -13.66 -2.29 1.99
CA VAL A 202 -14.32 -1.47 3.02
C VAL A 202 -14.82 -0.16 2.40
N GLU A 203 -15.68 0.55 3.11
CA GLU A 203 -16.22 1.82 2.66
C GLU A 203 -15.21 2.96 2.84
N TRP A 204 -15.01 3.72 1.77
CA TRP A 204 -14.19 4.93 1.73
C TRP A 204 -15.03 6.11 1.31
N VAL A 205 -14.79 7.28 1.91
CA VAL A 205 -15.46 8.56 1.59
C VAL A 205 -14.49 9.42 0.77
N CYS A 206 -14.86 9.86 -0.45
CA CYS A 206 -14.13 10.90 -1.19
C CYS A 206 -14.39 12.26 -0.53
N ASP A 207 -13.47 13.21 -0.68
CA ASP A 207 -13.70 14.62 -0.33
C ASP A 207 -14.98 15.21 -0.94
N CYS A 208 -15.49 14.65 -2.05
CA CYS A 208 -16.77 15.05 -2.63
C CYS A 208 -18.00 14.44 -1.93
N GLY A 209 -17.84 13.81 -0.77
CA GLY A 209 -18.91 13.18 0.01
C GLY A 209 -19.37 11.81 -0.50
N LYS A 210 -18.95 11.37 -1.69
CA LYS A 210 -19.36 10.09 -2.26
C LYS A 210 -18.61 8.94 -1.62
N GLU A 211 -19.34 7.89 -1.28
CA GLU A 211 -18.81 6.67 -0.69
C GLU A 211 -18.53 5.61 -1.77
N LYS A 212 -17.52 4.76 -1.53
CA LYS A 212 -17.19 3.66 -2.43
C LYS A 212 -16.58 2.49 -1.68
N LEU A 213 -16.97 1.29 -2.08
CA LEU A 213 -16.43 0.03 -1.56
C LEU A 213 -15.13 -0.32 -2.31
N ILE A 214 -13.97 -0.17 -1.66
CA ILE A 214 -12.64 -0.35 -2.28
C ILE A 214 -11.76 -1.23 -1.37
N SER A 215 -10.91 -2.06 -1.96
CA SER A 215 -9.96 -2.90 -1.22
C SER A 215 -8.89 -2.09 -0.49
N ILE A 216 -8.50 -2.52 0.71
CA ILE A 216 -7.45 -1.89 1.51
C ILE A 216 -6.14 -1.79 0.72
N HIS A 217 -5.71 -2.86 0.04
CA HIS A 217 -4.46 -2.86 -0.72
C HIS A 217 -4.45 -1.82 -1.85
N ASN A 218 -5.57 -1.61 -2.55
CA ASN A 218 -5.61 -0.66 -3.67
C ASN A 218 -5.48 0.77 -3.18
N VAL A 219 -6.10 1.10 -2.04
CA VAL A 219 -6.00 2.45 -1.47
C VAL A 219 -4.64 2.67 -0.83
N THR A 220 -4.15 1.72 -0.02
CA THR A 220 -2.88 1.86 0.72
C THR A 220 -1.62 1.75 -0.15
N ASN A 221 -1.71 1.13 -1.33
CA ASN A 221 -0.63 1.13 -2.34
C ASN A 221 -0.75 2.30 -3.34
N GLY A 222 -1.80 3.11 -3.26
CA GLY A 222 -1.98 4.26 -4.15
C GLY A 222 -2.61 3.95 -5.51
N ASN A 223 -3.05 2.72 -5.77
CA ASN A 223 -3.78 2.35 -6.99
C ASN A 223 -5.14 3.05 -7.10
N THR A 224 -5.73 3.48 -5.98
CA THR A 224 -6.99 4.22 -5.97
C THR A 224 -6.90 5.43 -5.04
N VAL A 225 -6.95 6.62 -5.61
CA VAL A 225 -6.76 7.91 -4.91
C VAL A 225 -8.01 8.77 -4.83
N SER A 226 -9.13 8.35 -5.42
CA SER A 226 -10.42 9.05 -5.37
C SER A 226 -11.58 8.08 -5.63
N CYS A 227 -12.84 8.50 -5.45
CA CYS A 227 -13.97 7.62 -5.76
C CYS A 227 -14.19 7.43 -7.28
N GLY A 228 -13.48 8.18 -8.12
CA GLY A 228 -13.66 8.19 -9.59
C GLY A 228 -14.85 9.01 -10.07
N ASN A 229 -15.80 9.34 -9.19
CA ASN A 229 -17.02 10.11 -9.49
C ASN A 229 -16.99 11.53 -8.91
N CYS A 230 -15.85 11.96 -8.38
CA CYS A 230 -15.66 13.34 -7.92
C CYS A 230 -15.73 14.23 -9.20
N ASN A 231 -16.66 15.19 -9.28
CA ASN A 231 -17.06 15.99 -10.48
C ASN A 231 -18.00 15.33 -11.51
N LEU A 232 -18.61 14.18 -11.22
CA LEU A 232 -19.71 13.66 -12.03
C LEU A 232 -20.99 14.44 -11.72
N LEU A 233 -21.50 15.18 -12.71
CA LEU A 233 -22.77 15.90 -12.68
C LEU A 233 -23.88 14.95 -13.12
N SER A 234 -25.02 14.95 -12.42
CA SER A 234 -26.11 14.00 -12.66
C SER A 234 -26.94 14.39 -13.88
N LYS A 235 -27.80 13.47 -14.33
CA LYS A 235 -28.79 13.73 -15.37
C LYS A 235 -29.72 14.86 -14.96
N GLU A 236 -30.21 14.83 -13.73
CA GLU A 236 -31.13 15.82 -13.14
C GLU A 236 -30.51 17.22 -13.18
N TYR A 237 -29.23 17.34 -12.79
CA TYR A 237 -28.49 18.59 -12.90
C TYR A 237 -28.51 19.15 -14.33
N PHE A 238 -28.24 18.34 -15.36
CA PHE A 238 -28.25 18.82 -16.75
C PHE A 238 -29.65 19.08 -17.31
N THR A 239 -30.69 18.40 -16.79
CA THR A 239 -32.09 18.66 -17.14
C THR A 239 -32.54 20.03 -16.62
N GLU A 240 -32.22 20.34 -15.36
CA GLU A 240 -32.66 21.57 -14.68
C GLU A 240 -31.80 22.78 -15.04
N THR A 241 -30.50 22.55 -15.31
CA THR A 241 -29.53 23.63 -15.52
C THR A 241 -29.54 24.13 -16.96
N LYS A 242 -29.67 25.45 -17.10
CA LYS A 242 -29.43 26.18 -18.34
C LYS A 242 -28.08 26.89 -18.29
N PHE A 243 -27.31 26.81 -19.37
CA PHE A 243 -25.98 27.40 -19.47
C PHE A 243 -26.01 28.57 -20.46
N GLY A 244 -26.27 29.78 -19.94
CA GLY A 244 -26.56 30.93 -20.79
C GLY A 244 -27.90 30.72 -21.50
N LYS A 245 -27.88 30.60 -22.83
CA LYS A 245 -29.05 30.29 -23.67
C LYS A 245 -29.16 28.82 -24.06
N LEU A 246 -28.24 27.97 -23.61
CA LEU A 246 -28.16 26.57 -24.01
C LEU A 246 -28.75 25.63 -22.95
N ARG A 247 -29.53 24.64 -23.39
CA ARG A 247 -30.00 23.49 -22.61
C ARG A 247 -29.54 22.21 -23.28
N MET A 248 -29.21 21.18 -22.51
CA MET A 248 -28.81 19.90 -23.08
C MET A 248 -30.04 19.23 -23.70
N LYS A 249 -29.95 18.79 -24.97
CA LYS A 249 -31.08 18.21 -25.69
C LYS A 249 -31.48 16.85 -25.09
N ASN A 250 -30.49 16.01 -24.82
CA ASN A 250 -30.67 14.69 -24.21
C ASN A 250 -29.81 14.59 -22.94
N PRO A 251 -30.35 14.99 -21.77
CA PRO A 251 -29.60 14.98 -20.51
C PRO A 251 -29.16 13.57 -20.06
N GLU A 252 -27.88 13.46 -19.70
CA GLU A 252 -27.26 12.28 -19.09
C GLU A 252 -26.23 12.72 -18.04
N ALA A 253 -25.70 11.77 -17.26
CA ALA A 253 -24.64 12.06 -16.32
C ALA A 253 -23.28 12.20 -17.02
N TYR A 254 -22.58 13.31 -16.76
CA TYR A 254 -21.27 13.61 -17.34
C TYR A 254 -20.32 14.19 -16.32
N HIS A 255 -19.03 13.88 -16.46
CA HIS A 255 -18.01 14.60 -15.72
C HIS A 255 -17.92 16.04 -16.20
N LYS A 256 -17.81 16.99 -15.27
CA LYS A 256 -17.68 18.43 -15.57
C LYS A 256 -16.59 18.72 -16.62
N ASN A 257 -15.46 18.03 -16.56
CA ASN A 257 -14.34 18.20 -17.50
C ASN A 257 -14.37 17.22 -18.69
N SER A 258 -15.51 16.60 -19.00
CA SER A 258 -15.59 15.66 -20.13
C SER A 258 -15.40 16.36 -21.48
N ASP A 259 -14.59 15.76 -22.34
CA ASP A 259 -14.41 16.21 -23.72
C ASP A 259 -15.44 15.61 -24.69
N LYS A 260 -16.39 14.81 -24.19
CA LYS A 260 -17.51 14.30 -25.00
C LYS A 260 -18.32 15.49 -25.52
N LYS A 261 -18.58 15.48 -26.83
CA LYS A 261 -19.49 16.43 -27.47
C LYS A 261 -20.93 15.93 -27.31
N THR A 262 -21.82 16.82 -26.92
CA THR A 262 -23.25 16.56 -26.82
C THR A 262 -24.05 17.64 -27.53
N GLU A 263 -25.30 17.33 -27.86
CA GLU A 263 -26.22 18.26 -28.51
C GLU A 263 -26.88 19.19 -27.49
N TRP A 264 -26.89 20.47 -27.81
CA TRP A 264 -27.50 21.51 -27.00
C TRP A 264 -28.49 22.29 -27.85
N ILE A 265 -29.66 22.58 -27.30
CA ILE A 265 -30.66 23.45 -27.92
C ILE A 265 -30.51 24.84 -27.32
N CYS A 266 -30.43 25.85 -28.18
CA CYS A 266 -30.45 27.24 -27.77
C CYS A 266 -31.88 27.76 -27.69
N ASP A 267 -32.12 28.81 -26.90
CA ASP A 267 -33.44 29.48 -26.84
C ASP A 267 -33.99 29.91 -28.20
N CYS A 268 -33.13 30.16 -29.20
CA CYS A 268 -33.54 30.47 -30.57
C CYS A 268 -33.92 29.23 -31.40
N GLY A 269 -34.07 28.05 -30.78
CA GLY A 269 -34.40 26.78 -31.41
C GLY A 269 -33.24 26.08 -32.13
N LYS A 270 -32.13 26.77 -32.41
CA LYS A 270 -30.98 26.18 -33.12
C LYS A 270 -30.15 25.28 -32.21
N GLU A 271 -29.68 24.18 -32.79
CA GLU A 271 -28.86 23.19 -32.11
C GLU A 271 -27.37 23.50 -32.24
N LYS A 272 -26.58 23.04 -31.25
CA LYS A 272 -25.12 23.14 -31.25
C LYS A 272 -24.50 21.88 -30.64
N LEU A 273 -23.56 21.30 -31.37
CA LEU A 273 -22.72 20.20 -30.88
C LEU A 273 -21.45 20.76 -30.23
N VAL A 274 -21.31 20.61 -28.91
CA VAL A 274 -20.17 21.18 -28.16
C VAL A 274 -19.79 20.30 -26.97
N ARG A 275 -18.52 20.41 -26.54
CA ARG A 275 -17.98 19.63 -25.41
C ARG A 275 -18.66 20.03 -24.09
N ILE A 276 -18.89 19.05 -23.22
CA ILE A 276 -19.38 19.27 -21.84
C ILE A 276 -18.46 20.24 -21.09
N SER A 277 -17.13 20.08 -21.23
CA SER A 277 -16.14 20.94 -20.58
C SER A 277 -16.28 22.41 -20.97
N SER A 278 -16.50 22.72 -22.25
CA SER A 278 -16.71 24.10 -22.72
C SER A 278 -18.01 24.72 -22.21
N ILE A 279 -19.07 23.93 -22.04
CA ILE A 279 -20.33 24.41 -21.47
C ILE A 279 -20.18 24.68 -19.97
N THR A 280 -19.67 23.71 -19.22
CA THR A 280 -19.58 23.80 -17.75
C THR A 280 -18.52 24.79 -17.27
N ARG A 281 -17.52 25.13 -18.11
CA ARG A 281 -16.58 26.24 -17.89
C ARG A 281 -17.13 27.60 -18.34
N GLY A 282 -18.27 27.62 -19.01
CA GLY A 282 -18.92 28.84 -19.50
C GLY A 282 -18.30 29.44 -20.77
N GLU A 283 -17.44 28.70 -21.48
CA GLU A 283 -16.83 29.11 -22.76
C GLU A 283 -17.86 29.15 -23.88
N SER A 284 -18.89 28.29 -23.82
CA SER A 284 -20.01 28.29 -24.77
C SER A 284 -21.33 28.52 -24.03
N ARG A 285 -22.01 29.62 -24.38
CA ARG A 285 -23.29 30.03 -23.77
C ARG A 285 -24.43 30.23 -24.78
N THR A 286 -24.14 30.16 -26.08
CA THR A 286 -25.12 30.37 -27.17
C THR A 286 -24.83 29.40 -28.33
N CYS A 287 -25.79 29.24 -29.27
CA CYS A 287 -25.57 28.41 -30.46
C CYS A 287 -24.53 29.00 -31.43
N GLY A 288 -24.05 30.23 -31.21
CA GLY A 288 -23.13 30.94 -32.12
C GLY A 288 -23.81 31.64 -33.30
N THR A 289 -25.06 31.29 -33.63
CA THR A 289 -25.81 31.92 -34.72
C THR A 289 -26.89 32.89 -34.25
N CYS A 290 -27.10 33.02 -32.93
CA CYS A 290 -28.09 33.97 -32.42
C CYS A 290 -27.72 35.43 -32.68
N ARG A 291 -26.43 35.78 -32.89
CA ARG A 291 -26.05 37.15 -33.26
C ARG A 291 -26.42 37.44 -34.72
N LYS A 292 -26.25 36.44 -35.59
CA LYS A 292 -26.46 36.56 -37.04
C LYS A 292 -27.85 37.10 -37.39
N GLN A 293 -28.91 36.66 -36.69
CA GLN A 293 -30.28 37.14 -36.97
C GLN A 293 -30.44 38.66 -36.80
N TYR A 294 -29.64 39.30 -35.94
CA TYR A 294 -29.67 40.76 -35.76
C TYR A 294 -28.74 41.46 -36.73
N GLU A 295 -27.65 40.82 -37.15
CA GLU A 295 -26.78 41.31 -38.21
C GLU A 295 -27.51 41.27 -39.56
N ASP A 296 -28.28 40.22 -39.83
CA ASP A 296 -29.15 40.09 -40.99
C ASP A 296 -30.23 41.19 -40.96
N TRP A 297 -30.95 41.34 -39.83
CA TRP A 297 -31.91 42.46 -39.64
C TRP A 297 -31.27 43.83 -39.86
N TYR A 298 -30.06 44.07 -39.35
CA TYR A 298 -29.38 45.34 -39.54
C TYR A 298 -29.02 45.55 -41.01
N SER A 299 -28.51 44.52 -41.68
CA SER A 299 -28.12 44.58 -43.09
C SER A 299 -29.32 44.92 -43.99
N GLU A 300 -30.50 44.37 -43.67
CA GLU A 300 -31.76 44.66 -44.38
C GLU A 300 -32.26 46.10 -44.15
N ASN A 301 -31.89 46.73 -43.03
CA ASN A 301 -32.42 48.04 -42.61
C ASN A 301 -31.36 49.16 -42.57
N GLU A 302 -30.09 48.87 -42.90
CA GLU A 302 -28.94 49.75 -42.66
C GLU A 302 -29.11 51.13 -43.32
N ASP A 303 -29.45 51.16 -44.61
CA ASP A 303 -29.63 52.40 -45.37
C ASP A 303 -30.75 53.27 -44.79
N TYR A 304 -31.82 52.64 -44.33
CA TYR A 304 -32.95 53.33 -43.70
C TYR A 304 -32.57 53.90 -42.34
N LEU A 305 -31.97 53.07 -41.47
CA LEU A 305 -31.52 53.47 -40.13
C LEU A 305 -30.51 54.62 -40.16
N ARG A 306 -29.61 54.62 -41.15
CA ARG A 306 -28.61 55.70 -41.35
C ARG A 306 -29.25 57.04 -41.76
N LYS A 307 -30.38 57.02 -42.47
CA LYS A 307 -31.09 58.22 -42.95
C LYS A 307 -31.97 58.88 -41.88
N LEU A 308 -32.38 58.16 -40.83
CA LEU A 308 -33.21 58.72 -39.75
C LEU A 308 -32.49 59.87 -39.03
N LYS A 309 -33.17 61.03 -38.95
CA LYS A 309 -32.69 62.25 -38.29
C LYS A 309 -33.49 62.53 -37.02
N CYS A 310 -32.83 63.11 -36.01
CA CYS A 310 -33.52 63.50 -34.78
C CYS A 310 -34.54 64.62 -35.06
N PRO A 311 -35.70 64.61 -34.38
CA PRO A 311 -36.14 63.59 -33.41
C PRO A 311 -36.60 62.29 -34.07
N ILE A 312 -36.13 61.13 -33.57
CA ILE A 312 -36.48 59.81 -34.11
C ILE A 312 -37.56 59.20 -33.21
N SER A 313 -38.73 58.91 -33.79
CA SER A 313 -39.85 58.31 -33.04
C SER A 313 -39.69 56.79 -32.94
N PRO A 314 -40.13 56.15 -31.84
CA PRO A 314 -40.08 54.69 -31.70
C PRO A 314 -40.75 53.92 -32.85
N GLY A 315 -41.89 54.42 -33.34
CA GLY A 315 -42.63 53.79 -34.44
C GLY A 315 -41.95 53.88 -35.81
N SER A 316 -40.95 54.77 -35.96
CA SER A 316 -40.15 54.86 -37.18
C SER A 316 -39.03 53.82 -37.25
N ILE A 317 -38.84 52.99 -36.22
CA ILE A 317 -37.73 52.04 -36.15
C ILE A 317 -38.28 50.64 -36.42
N PRO A 318 -37.75 49.90 -37.41
CA PRO A 318 -38.22 48.56 -37.72
C PRO A 318 -38.13 47.64 -36.49
N SER A 319 -39.16 46.82 -36.27
CA SER A 319 -39.09 45.76 -35.27
C SER A 319 -38.07 44.70 -35.68
N GLY A 320 -37.37 44.11 -34.71
CA GLY A 320 -36.52 42.94 -34.97
C GLY A 320 -35.35 42.85 -34.00
N SER A 321 -34.43 43.83 -34.04
CA SER A 321 -33.24 43.82 -33.15
C SER A 321 -33.42 44.60 -31.87
N ILE A 322 -34.08 45.75 -31.97
CA ILE A 322 -34.26 46.69 -30.86
C ILE A 322 -35.71 47.14 -30.84
N GLN A 323 -36.26 47.34 -29.65
CA GLN A 323 -37.53 48.03 -29.47
C GLN A 323 -37.26 49.28 -28.66
N VAL A 324 -37.33 50.43 -29.32
CA VAL A 324 -37.10 51.73 -28.69
C VAL A 324 -38.34 52.11 -27.89
N LEU A 325 -38.14 52.63 -26.67
CA LEU A 325 -39.25 52.96 -25.77
C LEU A 325 -39.53 54.47 -25.67
N GLU A 326 -38.66 55.31 -26.24
CA GLU A 326 -38.73 56.76 -26.12
C GLU A 326 -38.23 57.48 -27.38
N THR A 327 -38.67 58.72 -27.59
CA THR A 327 -38.24 59.54 -28.73
C THR A 327 -36.77 59.96 -28.56
N ILE A 328 -35.95 59.71 -29.58
CA ILE A 328 -34.51 60.01 -29.56
C ILE A 328 -34.28 61.42 -30.08
N THR A 329 -33.94 62.35 -29.19
CA THR A 329 -33.65 63.75 -29.51
C THR A 329 -32.18 64.04 -29.78
N ASN A 330 -31.26 63.18 -29.32
CA ASN A 330 -29.82 63.32 -29.51
C ASN A 330 -29.17 61.95 -29.77
N THR A 331 -28.44 61.81 -30.88
CA THR A 331 -27.94 60.51 -31.34
C THR A 331 -26.75 59.98 -30.54
N ARG A 332 -26.08 60.84 -29.76
CA ARG A 332 -24.94 60.48 -28.91
C ARG A 332 -25.36 60.17 -27.47
N LYS A 333 -26.56 60.55 -27.05
CA LYS A 333 -27.07 60.24 -25.72
C LYS A 333 -27.65 58.82 -25.67
N PRO A 334 -27.44 58.09 -24.57
CA PRO A 334 -28.12 56.82 -24.35
C PRO A 334 -29.63 57.02 -24.30
N PHE A 335 -30.38 56.08 -24.86
CA PHE A 335 -31.85 56.05 -24.79
C PHE A 335 -32.33 54.67 -24.35
N LYS A 336 -33.53 54.58 -23.76
CA LYS A 336 -34.10 53.34 -23.25
C LYS A 336 -34.63 52.46 -24.38
N ALA A 337 -34.16 51.20 -24.44
CA ALA A 337 -34.62 50.21 -25.41
C ALA A 337 -34.74 48.81 -24.80
N ILE A 338 -35.59 47.97 -25.38
CA ILE A 338 -35.67 46.54 -25.09
C ILE A 338 -34.84 45.79 -26.12
N CYS A 339 -33.92 44.95 -25.63
CA CYS A 339 -33.13 44.05 -26.45
C CYS A 339 -34.00 42.85 -26.86
N GLN A 340 -34.34 42.72 -28.15
CA GLN A 340 -35.22 41.67 -28.72
C GLN A 340 -34.61 40.26 -28.74
N SER A 341 -33.63 40.04 -27.87
CA SER A 341 -32.86 38.82 -27.72
C SER A 341 -33.08 38.14 -26.39
N CYS A 342 -33.18 38.95 -25.35
CA CYS A 342 -33.21 38.51 -23.97
C CYS A 342 -34.18 39.34 -23.15
N ASP A 343 -34.97 40.18 -23.82
CA ASP A 343 -36.01 41.07 -23.28
C ASP A 343 -35.55 42.02 -22.17
N ASN A 344 -34.23 42.14 -21.98
CA ASN A 344 -33.65 43.06 -21.03
C ASN A 344 -33.70 44.49 -21.58
N THR A 345 -33.98 45.42 -20.69
CA THR A 345 -33.80 46.84 -20.96
C THR A 345 -32.31 47.17 -21.03
N TYR A 346 -31.91 47.98 -21.99
CA TYR A 346 -30.54 48.50 -22.11
C TYR A 346 -30.55 49.90 -22.72
N TYR A 347 -29.40 50.57 -22.67
CA TYR A 347 -29.26 51.99 -23.00
C TYR A 347 -28.23 52.23 -24.12
N PRO A 348 -28.55 51.90 -25.38
CA PRO A 348 -27.68 52.18 -26.51
C PRO A 348 -27.67 53.67 -26.87
N CYS A 349 -26.64 54.10 -27.61
CA CYS A 349 -26.66 55.37 -28.35
C CYS A 349 -27.04 55.12 -29.82
N TRP A 350 -27.78 56.03 -30.44
CA TRP A 350 -28.26 55.85 -31.81
C TRP A 350 -27.10 55.79 -32.82
N ASP A 351 -26.03 56.55 -32.60
CA ASP A 351 -24.83 56.49 -33.42
C ASP A 351 -24.18 55.09 -33.43
N SER A 352 -24.33 54.30 -32.37
CA SER A 352 -23.84 52.91 -32.33
C SER A 352 -24.79 51.94 -33.04
N ILE A 353 -26.11 52.20 -32.99
CA ILE A 353 -27.09 51.47 -33.78
C ILE A 353 -26.85 51.69 -35.27
N ARG A 354 -26.65 52.95 -35.70
CA ARG A 354 -26.34 53.32 -37.10
C ARG A 354 -25.10 52.68 -37.68
N ARG A 355 -24.17 52.22 -36.82
CA ARG A 355 -22.93 51.55 -37.22
C ARG A 355 -23.02 50.03 -37.09
N GLY A 356 -24.17 49.49 -36.67
CA GLY A 356 -24.35 48.07 -36.40
C GLY A 356 -23.59 47.55 -35.18
N THR A 357 -23.03 48.43 -34.32
CA THR A 357 -22.17 48.01 -33.21
C THR A 357 -22.94 47.70 -31.92
N SER A 358 -24.17 48.22 -31.77
CA SER A 358 -24.98 48.08 -30.55
C SER A 358 -26.37 47.48 -30.79
N LEU A 359 -26.47 46.52 -31.71
CA LEU A 359 -27.76 45.92 -32.11
C LEU A 359 -28.47 45.14 -30.99
N THR A 360 -27.73 44.75 -29.96
CA THR A 360 -28.24 43.99 -28.82
C THR A 360 -27.59 44.55 -27.57
N CYS A 361 -28.12 44.22 -26.39
CA CYS A 361 -27.46 44.61 -25.14
C CYS A 361 -26.09 43.94 -24.94
N GLY A 362 -25.64 43.03 -25.82
CA GLY A 362 -24.40 42.26 -25.64
C GLY A 362 -24.63 40.88 -25.01
N CYS A 363 -25.87 40.44 -24.88
CA CYS A 363 -26.28 39.11 -24.40
C CYS A 363 -25.83 37.94 -25.28
N TYR A 364 -25.19 38.22 -26.42
CA TYR A 364 -24.59 37.24 -27.33
C TYR A 364 -23.09 37.06 -27.16
N HIS A 365 -22.44 38.03 -26.54
CA HIS A 365 -21.04 37.88 -26.17
C HIS A 365 -21.01 37.12 -24.84
N SER A 366 -20.06 36.22 -24.69
CA SER A 366 -19.66 35.78 -23.36
C SER A 366 -19.14 37.01 -22.62
N ARG A 367 -20.01 37.75 -21.92
CA ARG A 367 -19.63 38.95 -21.15
C ARG A 367 -18.59 38.63 -20.08
N ILE A 368 -18.63 37.39 -19.59
CA ILE A 368 -17.67 36.88 -18.63
C ILE A 368 -16.35 36.56 -19.34
N THR A 369 -15.39 37.45 -19.16
CA THR A 369 -14.00 37.31 -19.56
C THR A 369 -13.30 36.17 -18.80
N LYS A 370 -12.19 35.66 -19.37
CA LYS A 370 -11.30 34.72 -18.66
C LYS A 370 -10.81 35.27 -17.31
N GLY A 371 -10.64 36.60 -17.22
CA GLY A 371 -10.27 37.29 -15.98
C GLY A 371 -11.34 37.15 -14.90
N GLN A 372 -12.60 37.42 -15.24
CA GLN A 372 -13.74 37.27 -14.31
C GLN A 372 -13.93 35.82 -13.86
N LEU A 373 -13.76 34.82 -14.75
CA LEU A 373 -13.77 33.39 -14.35
C LEU A 373 -12.65 33.06 -13.36
N LYS A 374 -11.45 33.61 -13.56
CA LYS A 374 -10.31 33.40 -12.66
C LYS A 374 -10.54 34.05 -11.30
N LEU A 375 -11.08 35.27 -11.28
CA LEU A 375 -11.50 35.98 -10.06
C LEU A 375 -12.56 35.19 -9.29
N LYS A 376 -13.61 34.72 -9.97
CA LYS A 376 -14.61 33.83 -9.35
C LYS A 376 -13.96 32.60 -8.74
N SER A 377 -13.09 31.90 -9.47
CA SER A 377 -12.44 30.70 -8.93
C SER A 377 -11.61 30.99 -7.68
N ILE A 378 -10.98 32.16 -7.62
CA ILE A 378 -10.21 32.60 -6.44
C ILE A 378 -11.17 32.88 -5.28
N MET A 379 -12.24 33.64 -5.50
CA MET A 379 -13.21 33.99 -4.47
C MET A 379 -13.95 32.76 -3.92
N GLU A 380 -14.35 31.82 -4.78
CA GLU A 380 -14.94 30.54 -4.37
C GLU A 380 -13.97 29.67 -3.57
N SER A 381 -12.65 29.79 -3.81
CA SER A 381 -11.65 29.07 -3.01
C SER A 381 -11.57 29.57 -1.55
N PHE A 382 -12.04 30.78 -1.29
CA PHE A 382 -12.23 31.34 0.05
C PHE A 382 -13.61 31.05 0.65
N GLY A 383 -14.45 30.24 -0.01
CA GLY A 383 -15.79 29.88 0.47
C GLY A 383 -16.87 30.92 0.19
N LEU A 384 -16.59 31.95 -0.62
CA LEU A 384 -17.58 32.95 -1.01
C LEU A 384 -18.45 32.43 -2.15
N LYS A 385 -19.78 32.60 -2.02
CA LYS A 385 -20.71 32.33 -3.12
C LYS A 385 -20.69 33.52 -4.08
N VAL A 386 -20.15 33.32 -5.28
CA VAL A 386 -20.00 34.38 -6.30
C VAL A 386 -20.91 34.14 -7.49
N GLU A 387 -21.83 35.09 -7.70
CA GLU A 387 -22.63 35.22 -8.91
C GLU A 387 -21.89 36.15 -9.89
N LEU A 388 -21.66 35.67 -11.12
CA LEU A 388 -20.93 36.44 -12.16
C LEU A 388 -21.83 37.40 -12.95
N GLU A 389 -23.12 37.40 -12.67
CA GLU A 389 -24.08 38.33 -13.22
C GLU A 389 -25.10 38.59 -12.12
N HIS A 390 -25.14 39.82 -11.60
CA HIS A 390 -26.15 40.25 -10.64
C HIS A 390 -27.03 41.33 -11.25
N LEU A 391 -28.35 41.22 -11.06
CA LEU A 391 -29.34 42.14 -11.61
C LEU A 391 -29.69 43.19 -10.55
N VAL A 392 -29.31 44.45 -10.80
CA VAL A 392 -29.74 45.59 -9.97
C VAL A 392 -30.52 46.56 -10.86
N ASN A 393 -31.80 46.78 -10.53
CA ASN A 393 -32.68 47.69 -11.26
C ASN A 393 -32.75 47.43 -12.78
N GLY A 394 -32.74 46.15 -13.18
CA GLY A 394 -32.77 45.73 -14.59
C GLY A 394 -31.44 45.90 -15.34
N LEU A 395 -30.41 46.42 -14.68
CA LEU A 395 -29.04 46.47 -15.19
C LEU A 395 -28.25 45.25 -14.69
N LYS A 396 -27.53 44.61 -15.60
CA LYS A 396 -26.66 43.47 -15.29
C LYS A 396 -25.25 43.97 -15.02
N TYR A 397 -24.73 43.63 -13.84
CA TYR A 397 -23.37 43.92 -13.42
C TYR A 397 -22.60 42.60 -13.36
N ASP A 398 -21.39 42.60 -13.94
CA ASP A 398 -20.48 41.45 -13.90
C ASP A 398 -19.63 41.41 -12.62
#